data_AF-V6F980-F1
#
_entry.id   AF-V6F980-F1
#
_cell.length_a   1.000
_cell.length_b   1.000
_cell.length_c   1.000
_cell.angle_alpha   90.00
_cell.angle_beta   90.00
_cell.angle_gamma   90.00
#
_symmetry.space_group_name_H-M   'P 1'
#
loop_
_entity.id
_entity.type
_entity.pdbx_description
1 polymer ?
#
loop_
_entity_poly.entity_id
_entity_poly.type
_entity_poly.pdbx_seq_one_letter_code
_entity_poly.pdbx_strand_id
1 'polypeptide(L)'
;MTKTLSCRYIHHALYLGPDQFRHCCKRFHVDGEMRGDAVVFSVDSDDDVGPDKVLAAKRELWRAINAGETTQCSGCPYLSEAEWPELDRLSLDLISVEAHSRCNMRCSYCSDIYYGNVLPKYDVMALFDRYAEAGSIGDEVVLAWGGGEPLMLDGFEKIFATVSRRLKPLYNRVFSNAILYSQELADHLKDGRAILTTSIDAGTVETFRQVRGVNQLYKVLGNLRRYVEFAGTANIALKYIFTDGNSTVAEVEEFLARIQEHGLSHCAFQISADYKSAEIGAEQVKSAVRLYEGLLQGGTASCHFDDHLRPRINHAIRLIRASDPAALADLSILANNDRFRGQPVVVWGSGEYADGLIRESLFFEESPIAFFVDSDPAKQGGTFHNAPIKAPDAVLAVDHPVVIGSSYAYQDIRRALHAMGVADQRIVDSMIF
;
A
#
# COMPACT_ATOMS: atom_id res chain seq x y z
N MET A 1 -0.80 -29.82 12.07
CA MET A 1 0.22 -30.10 11.04
C MET A 1 1.61 -29.79 11.63
N THR A 2 2.72 -30.19 11.00
CA THR A 2 4.05 -29.76 11.47
C THR A 2 4.22 -28.28 11.17
N LYS A 3 4.68 -27.48 12.14
CA LYS A 3 5.01 -26.07 11.89
C LYS A 3 6.21 -25.99 10.97
N THR A 4 6.14 -25.08 10.00
CA THR A 4 7.24 -24.79 9.07
C THR A 4 7.47 -23.28 9.01
N LEU A 5 8.63 -22.86 8.54
CA LEU A 5 8.96 -21.47 8.29
C LEU A 5 8.59 -21.11 6.85
N SER A 6 7.68 -20.14 6.67
CA SER A 6 7.26 -19.65 5.35
C SER A 6 6.58 -18.28 5.47
N CYS A 7 6.05 -17.77 4.36
CA CYS A 7 5.21 -16.57 4.35
C CYS A 7 4.13 -16.65 3.26
N ARG A 8 3.09 -15.81 3.39
CA ARG A 8 1.97 -15.74 2.43
C ARG A 8 2.46 -15.58 0.99
N TYR A 9 3.50 -14.79 0.74
CA TYR A 9 3.98 -14.51 -0.61
C TYR A 9 4.57 -15.76 -1.30
N ILE A 10 5.27 -16.61 -0.55
CA ILE A 10 5.80 -17.87 -1.07
C ILE A 10 4.65 -18.77 -1.52
N HIS A 11 3.54 -18.82 -0.76
CA HIS A 11 2.41 -19.71 -1.06
C HIS A 11 1.42 -19.15 -2.08
N HIS A 12 1.06 -17.87 -1.95
CA HIS A 12 -0.15 -17.34 -2.58
C HIS A 12 0.06 -16.13 -3.49
N ALA A 13 1.27 -15.54 -3.53
CA ALA A 13 1.54 -14.40 -4.41
C ALA A 13 2.40 -14.75 -5.63
N LEU A 14 2.20 -14.05 -6.74
CA LEU A 14 3.10 -14.10 -7.90
C LEU A 14 3.25 -12.72 -8.52
N TYR A 15 4.49 -12.29 -8.76
CA TYR A 15 4.82 -11.01 -9.36
C TYR A 15 5.38 -11.26 -10.76
N LEU A 16 4.64 -10.81 -11.77
CA LEU A 16 4.89 -11.01 -13.18
C LEU A 16 5.72 -9.84 -13.73
N GLY A 17 7.05 -9.92 -13.61
CA GLY A 17 7.95 -8.96 -14.26
C GLY A 17 8.09 -9.26 -15.77
N PRO A 18 8.73 -8.37 -16.56
CA PRO A 18 8.86 -8.56 -18.01
C PRO A 18 9.77 -9.74 -18.40
N ASP A 19 10.79 -10.00 -17.60
CA ASP A 19 11.90 -10.93 -17.85
C ASP A 19 12.22 -11.83 -16.65
N GLN A 20 11.41 -11.75 -15.59
CA GLN A 20 11.50 -12.61 -14.42
C GLN A 20 10.19 -12.63 -13.65
N PHE A 21 9.89 -13.75 -12.98
CA PHE A 21 8.84 -13.81 -11.97
C PHE A 21 9.43 -13.72 -10.56
N ARG A 22 8.69 -13.10 -9.64
CA ARG A 22 9.09 -12.97 -8.22
C ARG A 22 8.02 -13.51 -7.27
N HIS A 23 8.44 -13.99 -6.11
CA HIS A 23 7.56 -14.37 -5.02
C HIS A 23 6.95 -13.13 -4.35
N CYS A 24 7.75 -12.08 -4.15
CA CYS A 24 7.35 -10.84 -3.48
C CYS A 24 8.13 -9.62 -3.99
N CYS A 25 7.69 -8.42 -3.58
CA CYS A 25 8.40 -7.16 -3.79
C CYS A 25 8.93 -6.54 -2.48
N LYS A 26 9.05 -7.35 -1.42
CA LYS A 26 9.47 -6.87 -0.10
C LYS A 26 10.97 -6.67 -0.07
N ARG A 27 11.41 -5.56 0.52
CA ARG A 27 12.82 -5.21 0.73
C ARG A 27 13.08 -5.06 2.22
N PHE A 28 14.21 -5.58 2.67
CA PHE A 28 14.62 -5.61 4.08
C PHE A 28 16.15 -5.58 4.16
N HIS A 29 16.72 -5.33 5.33
CA HIS A 29 18.17 -5.32 5.52
C HIS A 29 18.60 -6.49 6.41
N VAL A 30 19.69 -7.15 6.04
CA VAL A 30 20.37 -8.18 6.85
C VAL A 30 21.85 -7.83 6.86
N ASP A 31 22.43 -7.68 8.05
CA ASP A 31 23.84 -7.31 8.22
C ASP A 31 24.28 -6.05 7.46
N GLY A 32 23.36 -5.08 7.32
CA GLY A 32 23.59 -3.82 6.60
C GLY A 32 23.40 -3.89 5.08
N GLU A 33 23.10 -5.06 4.52
CA GLU A 33 22.85 -5.24 3.08
C GLU A 33 21.34 -5.31 2.80
N MET A 34 20.89 -4.56 1.78
CA MET A 34 19.51 -4.66 1.31
C MET A 34 19.31 -5.99 0.57
N ARG A 35 18.30 -6.74 1.00
CA ARG A 35 17.80 -7.97 0.38
C ARG A 35 16.33 -7.82 0.06
N GLY A 36 15.78 -8.73 -0.73
CA GLY A 36 14.37 -8.68 -1.11
C GLY A 36 14.13 -9.07 -2.55
N ASP A 37 12.96 -8.68 -3.06
CA ASP A 37 12.55 -8.89 -4.46
C ASP A 37 12.79 -10.36 -4.91
N ALA A 38 12.46 -11.29 -4.01
CA ALA A 38 12.76 -12.72 -4.11
C ALA A 38 12.27 -13.32 -5.44
N VAL A 39 13.20 -13.79 -6.28
CA VAL A 39 12.95 -14.27 -7.64
C VAL A 39 12.45 -15.72 -7.61
N VAL A 40 11.46 -16.03 -8.45
CA VAL A 40 11.04 -17.42 -8.74
C VAL A 40 12.00 -18.00 -9.79
N PHE A 41 12.08 -17.33 -10.94
CA PHE A 41 13.03 -17.62 -12.03
C PHE A 41 13.03 -16.48 -13.05
N SER A 42 14.09 -16.44 -13.87
CA SER A 42 14.12 -15.63 -15.10
C SER A 42 13.18 -16.20 -16.16
N VAL A 43 12.60 -15.31 -16.96
CA VAL A 43 11.69 -15.63 -18.06
C VAL A 43 12.36 -15.21 -19.36
N ASP A 44 12.44 -16.13 -20.32
CA ASP A 44 12.96 -15.83 -21.66
C ASP A 44 11.92 -16.08 -22.75
N SER A 45 10.85 -16.83 -22.46
CA SER A 45 9.78 -17.16 -23.39
C SER A 45 8.46 -17.57 -22.71
N ASP A 46 7.41 -17.76 -23.50
CA ASP A 46 6.12 -18.31 -23.06
C ASP A 46 6.20 -19.71 -22.43
N ASP A 47 7.24 -20.48 -22.74
CA ASP A 47 7.42 -21.83 -22.17
C ASP A 47 7.89 -21.77 -20.71
N ASP A 48 8.46 -20.64 -20.29
CA ASP A 48 8.96 -20.45 -18.92
C ASP A 48 7.86 -20.11 -17.92
N VAL A 49 6.70 -19.62 -18.38
CA VAL A 49 5.68 -19.06 -17.50
C VAL A 49 4.59 -20.08 -17.13
N GLY A 50 4.90 -21.38 -17.13
CA GLY A 50 3.95 -22.43 -16.76
C GLY A 50 3.65 -22.49 -15.25
N PRO A 51 2.39 -22.75 -14.84
CA PRO A 51 2.02 -22.84 -13.42
C PRO A 51 2.78 -23.96 -12.69
N ASP A 52 3.05 -25.09 -13.34
CA ASP A 52 3.83 -26.20 -12.76
C ASP A 52 5.27 -25.80 -12.44
N LYS A 53 5.91 -25.00 -13.30
CA LYS A 53 7.26 -24.48 -13.09
C LYS A 53 7.29 -23.51 -11.90
N VAL A 54 6.26 -22.65 -11.79
CA VAL A 54 6.10 -21.75 -10.62
C VAL A 54 5.90 -22.54 -9.33
N LEU A 55 5.05 -23.57 -9.34
CA LEU A 55 4.82 -24.43 -8.19
C LEU A 55 6.11 -25.15 -7.76
N ALA A 56 6.85 -25.71 -8.72
CA ALA A 56 8.12 -26.40 -8.46
C ALA A 56 9.14 -25.47 -7.79
N ALA A 57 9.35 -24.28 -8.34
CA ALA A 57 10.28 -23.29 -7.78
C ALA A 57 9.85 -22.79 -6.38
N LYS A 58 8.56 -22.55 -6.16
CA LYS A 58 8.02 -22.22 -4.83
C LYS A 58 8.27 -23.33 -3.82
N ARG A 59 8.05 -24.59 -4.22
CA ARG A 59 8.27 -25.76 -3.37
C ARG A 59 9.74 -25.96 -3.04
N GLU A 60 10.64 -25.74 -4.00
CA GLU A 60 12.08 -25.78 -3.80
C GLU A 60 12.54 -24.76 -2.77
N LEU A 61 12.15 -23.48 -2.93
CA LEU A 61 12.47 -22.42 -1.98
C LEU A 61 11.94 -22.73 -0.57
N TRP A 62 10.68 -23.17 -0.47
CA TRP A 62 10.08 -23.54 0.82
C TRP A 62 10.81 -24.70 1.50
N ARG A 63 11.22 -25.73 0.74
CA ARG A 63 12.02 -26.84 1.27
C ARG A 63 13.41 -26.40 1.72
N ALA A 64 14.10 -25.58 0.93
CA ALA A 64 15.42 -25.05 1.29
C ALA A 64 15.38 -24.23 2.58
N ILE A 65 14.37 -23.35 2.73
CA ILE A 65 14.14 -22.59 3.98
C ILE A 65 13.98 -23.53 5.18
N ASN A 66 13.17 -24.59 5.04
CA ASN A 66 12.89 -25.52 6.14
C ASN A 66 13.99 -26.56 6.37
N ALA A 67 14.94 -26.70 5.44
CA ALA A 67 16.18 -27.44 5.63
C ALA A 67 17.27 -26.60 6.34
N GLY A 68 17.01 -25.31 6.60
CA GLY A 68 17.98 -24.39 7.22
C GLY A 68 19.03 -23.87 6.24
N GLU A 69 18.78 -23.96 4.94
CA GLU A 69 19.71 -23.47 3.91
C GLU A 69 19.68 -21.94 3.83
N THR A 70 20.79 -21.36 3.36
CA THR A 70 20.82 -19.93 3.05
C THR A 70 20.12 -19.68 1.71
N THR A 71 19.10 -18.84 1.71
CA THR A 71 18.25 -18.52 0.56
C THR A 71 18.09 -17.01 0.41
N GLN A 72 17.43 -16.57 -0.68
CA GLN A 72 17.03 -15.18 -0.87
C GLN A 72 16.08 -14.64 0.23
N CYS A 73 15.47 -15.52 1.03
CA CYS A 73 14.59 -15.16 2.13
C CYS A 73 15.27 -15.24 3.51
N SER A 74 16.54 -15.62 3.59
CA SER A 74 17.25 -15.71 4.88
C SER A 74 17.33 -14.34 5.56
N GLY A 75 16.88 -14.29 6.82
CA GLY A 75 16.79 -13.06 7.62
C GLY A 75 15.58 -12.18 7.30
N CYS A 76 14.64 -12.64 6.46
CA CYS A 76 13.45 -11.89 6.11
C CYS A 76 12.47 -11.81 7.29
N PRO A 77 12.04 -10.61 7.73
CA PRO A 77 11.11 -10.44 8.85
C PRO A 77 9.68 -10.93 8.53
N TYR A 78 9.38 -11.17 7.25
CA TYR A 78 8.08 -11.69 6.82
C TYR A 78 7.96 -13.21 6.91
N LEU A 79 9.06 -13.93 7.19
CA LEU A 79 8.98 -15.36 7.47
C LEU A 79 8.45 -15.59 8.88
N SER A 80 7.48 -16.47 9.01
CA SER A 80 6.90 -16.83 10.31
C SER A 80 6.74 -18.34 10.44
N GLU A 81 7.03 -18.85 11.63
CA GLU A 81 6.79 -20.25 11.95
C GLU A 81 5.30 -20.46 12.24
N ALA A 82 4.62 -21.21 11.38
CA ALA A 82 3.19 -21.49 11.49
C ALA A 82 2.84 -22.85 10.86
N GLU A 83 1.58 -23.25 10.98
CA GLU A 83 1.04 -24.40 10.25
C GLU A 83 0.76 -24.02 8.79
N TRP A 84 1.82 -23.90 7.99
CA TRP A 84 1.68 -23.68 6.55
C TRP A 84 1.30 -24.97 5.83
N PRO A 85 0.36 -24.92 4.85
CA PRO A 85 0.00 -26.08 4.06
C PRO A 85 1.17 -26.48 3.14
N GLU A 86 1.26 -27.77 2.79
CA GLU A 86 2.20 -28.21 1.77
C GLU A 86 1.87 -27.57 0.41
N LEU A 87 2.92 -27.25 -0.36
CA LEU A 87 2.82 -26.67 -1.69
C LEU A 87 2.54 -27.74 -2.75
N ASP A 88 1.41 -28.44 -2.62
CA ASP A 88 1.00 -29.51 -3.54
C ASP A 88 0.32 -28.99 -4.80
N ARG A 89 -0.34 -27.83 -4.69
CA ARG A 89 -0.99 -27.11 -5.79
C ARG A 89 -0.68 -25.62 -5.72
N LEU A 90 -0.69 -24.98 -6.87
CA LEU A 90 -0.63 -23.52 -6.95
C LEU A 90 -2.03 -22.96 -6.73
N SER A 91 -2.17 -21.99 -5.82
CA SER A 91 -3.43 -21.28 -5.59
C SER A 91 -3.12 -19.85 -5.20
N LEU A 92 -3.16 -18.95 -6.19
CA LEU A 92 -2.73 -17.57 -6.06
C LEU A 92 -3.88 -16.67 -5.59
N ASP A 93 -3.66 -15.93 -4.51
CA ASP A 93 -4.57 -14.90 -3.99
C ASP A 93 -4.11 -13.47 -4.32
N LEU A 94 -2.88 -13.31 -4.82
CA LEU A 94 -2.32 -12.05 -5.28
C LEU A 94 -1.49 -12.25 -6.54
N ILE A 95 -1.81 -11.52 -7.59
CA ILE A 95 -0.98 -11.46 -8.80
C ILE A 95 -0.62 -10.01 -9.09
N SER A 96 0.67 -9.68 -9.01
CA SER A 96 1.18 -8.37 -9.45
C SER A 96 1.56 -8.45 -10.92
N VAL A 97 0.79 -7.78 -11.78
CA VAL A 97 1.04 -7.66 -13.22
C VAL A 97 1.96 -6.46 -13.46
N GLU A 98 3.25 -6.74 -13.56
CA GLU A 98 4.32 -5.76 -13.80
C GLU A 98 5.03 -6.06 -15.12
N ALA A 99 4.22 -6.44 -16.12
CA ALA A 99 4.67 -7.09 -17.35
C ALA A 99 5.64 -6.24 -18.20
N HIS A 100 5.79 -4.94 -17.93
CA HIS A 100 6.75 -4.09 -18.61
C HIS A 100 7.29 -2.98 -17.70
N SER A 101 8.40 -2.37 -18.14
CA SER A 101 8.96 -1.15 -17.54
C SER A 101 8.86 0.06 -18.48
N ARG A 102 7.87 0.08 -19.38
CA ARG A 102 7.48 1.28 -20.12
C ARG A 102 6.75 2.26 -19.21
N CYS A 103 7.29 3.47 -19.08
CA CYS A 103 6.66 4.56 -18.36
C CYS A 103 6.89 5.88 -19.11
N ASN A 104 5.86 6.73 -19.14
CA ASN A 104 5.89 8.08 -19.71
C ASN A 104 6.23 9.15 -18.66
N MET A 105 6.78 8.76 -17.51
CA MET A 105 7.39 9.64 -16.50
C MET A 105 8.82 9.19 -16.17
N ARG A 106 9.58 10.04 -15.46
CA ARG A 106 10.94 9.78 -14.98
C ARG A 106 11.10 10.34 -13.57
N CYS A 107 10.35 9.78 -12.62
CA CYS A 107 10.32 10.34 -11.28
C CYS A 107 11.67 10.22 -10.58
N SER A 108 12.10 11.27 -9.88
CA SER A 108 13.41 11.37 -9.21
C SER A 108 13.69 10.27 -8.18
N TYR A 109 12.62 9.75 -7.57
CA TYR A 109 12.66 8.70 -6.56
C TYR A 109 12.43 7.29 -7.15
N CYS A 110 12.09 7.16 -8.43
CA CYS A 110 11.80 5.87 -9.05
C CYS A 110 13.09 5.10 -9.39
N SER A 111 12.99 3.77 -9.48
CA SER A 111 14.07 2.91 -10.00
C SER A 111 13.90 2.69 -11.50
N ASP A 112 15.02 2.66 -12.21
CA ASP A 112 15.13 2.35 -13.63
C ASP A 112 14.48 1.03 -14.04
N ILE A 113 14.38 0.05 -13.14
CA ILE A 113 13.64 -1.19 -13.39
C ILE A 113 12.18 -0.97 -13.81
N TYR A 114 11.60 0.20 -13.50
CA TYR A 114 10.20 0.55 -13.80
C TYR A 114 10.03 1.52 -14.99
N TYR A 115 11.11 2.14 -15.47
CA TYR A 115 11.07 3.04 -16.64
C TYR A 115 12.13 2.71 -17.71
N GLY A 116 12.76 1.55 -17.60
CA GLY A 116 13.83 1.05 -18.48
C GLY A 116 13.37 0.53 -19.85
N ASN A 117 12.06 0.59 -20.15
CA ASN A 117 11.50 0.23 -21.46
C ASN A 117 11.68 -1.26 -21.84
N VAL A 118 11.71 -2.15 -20.84
CA VAL A 118 11.70 -3.61 -21.02
C VAL A 118 10.27 -4.07 -21.26
N LEU A 119 10.06 -4.84 -22.33
CA LEU A 119 8.78 -5.43 -22.73
C LEU A 119 8.65 -6.86 -22.17
N PRO A 120 7.41 -7.38 -22.01
CA PRO A 120 7.22 -8.75 -21.56
C PRO A 120 7.79 -9.73 -22.60
N LYS A 121 8.51 -10.75 -22.13
CA LYS A 121 8.99 -11.87 -22.96
C LYS A 121 7.98 -13.01 -23.10
N TYR A 122 6.73 -12.75 -22.70
CA TYR A 122 5.62 -13.70 -22.72
C TYR A 122 4.32 -12.97 -23.04
N ASP A 123 3.32 -13.69 -23.52
CA ASP A 123 1.97 -13.19 -23.73
C ASP A 123 1.19 -13.18 -22.41
N VAL A 124 0.89 -11.97 -21.93
CA VAL A 124 0.17 -11.75 -20.67
C VAL A 124 -1.25 -12.37 -20.70
N MET A 125 -1.94 -12.32 -21.83
CA MET A 125 -3.29 -12.88 -21.96
C MET A 125 -3.26 -14.40 -21.94
N ALA A 126 -2.37 -15.01 -22.74
CA ALA A 126 -2.20 -16.46 -22.78
C ALA A 126 -1.74 -17.04 -21.45
N LEU A 127 -0.91 -16.30 -20.69
CA LEU A 127 -0.54 -16.67 -19.33
C LEU A 127 -1.78 -16.81 -18.43
N PHE A 128 -2.65 -15.80 -18.40
CA PHE A 128 -3.84 -15.86 -17.54
C PHE A 128 -4.80 -16.98 -17.93
N ASP A 129 -4.96 -17.27 -19.23
CA ASP A 129 -5.75 -18.40 -19.68
C ASP A 129 -5.17 -19.73 -19.17
N ARG A 130 -3.85 -19.91 -19.30
CA ARG A 130 -3.15 -21.11 -18.80
C ARG A 130 -3.32 -21.30 -17.30
N TYR A 131 -3.21 -20.22 -16.50
CA TYR A 131 -3.36 -20.31 -15.04
C TYR A 131 -4.80 -20.58 -14.62
N ALA A 132 -5.79 -20.01 -15.31
CA ALA A 132 -7.19 -20.27 -15.07
C ALA A 132 -7.55 -21.73 -15.38
N GLU A 133 -7.08 -22.26 -16.52
CA GLU A 133 -7.30 -23.66 -16.93
C GLU A 133 -6.64 -24.66 -15.99
N ALA A 134 -5.45 -24.33 -15.48
CA ALA A 134 -4.75 -25.14 -14.48
C ALA A 134 -5.34 -25.03 -13.06
N GLY A 135 -6.40 -24.24 -12.85
CA GLY A 135 -6.99 -24.02 -11.52
C GLY A 135 -6.00 -23.39 -10.52
N SER A 136 -5.05 -22.59 -11.01
CA SER A 136 -3.95 -22.02 -10.22
C SER A 136 -4.29 -20.66 -9.59
N ILE A 137 -5.50 -20.17 -9.81
CA ILE A 137 -6.02 -18.90 -9.31
C ILE A 137 -6.99 -19.19 -8.17
N GLY A 138 -6.77 -18.57 -7.00
CA GLY A 138 -7.66 -18.68 -5.86
C GLY A 138 -8.95 -17.88 -6.04
N ASP A 139 -10.01 -18.28 -5.34
CA ASP A 139 -11.34 -17.66 -5.44
C ASP A 139 -11.38 -16.18 -5.01
N GLU A 140 -10.43 -15.78 -4.16
CA GLU A 140 -10.31 -14.43 -3.60
C GLU A 140 -9.11 -13.66 -4.16
N VAL A 141 -8.74 -13.92 -5.42
CA VAL A 141 -7.57 -13.28 -6.04
C VAL A 141 -7.72 -11.76 -6.17
N VAL A 142 -6.65 -11.04 -5.84
CA VAL A 142 -6.47 -9.62 -6.16
C VAL A 142 -5.45 -9.48 -7.29
N LEU A 143 -5.78 -8.68 -8.30
CA LEU A 143 -4.84 -8.35 -9.38
C LEU A 143 -4.29 -6.94 -9.18
N ALA A 144 -2.98 -6.81 -9.03
CA ALA A 144 -2.29 -5.53 -8.89
C ALA A 144 -1.59 -5.18 -10.21
N TRP A 145 -2.01 -4.12 -10.88
CA TRP A 145 -1.46 -3.67 -12.17
C TRP A 145 -0.47 -2.54 -11.93
N GLY A 146 0.79 -2.74 -12.33
CA GLY A 146 1.88 -1.79 -12.09
C GLY A 146 3.09 -2.05 -12.97
N GLY A 147 4.29 -1.99 -12.39
CA GLY A 147 5.56 -2.00 -13.13
C GLY A 147 5.92 -0.58 -13.55
N GLY A 148 5.84 -0.29 -14.84
CA GLY A 148 5.90 1.09 -15.35
C GLY A 148 4.57 1.82 -15.26
N GLU A 149 4.06 2.31 -16.39
CA GLU A 149 2.69 2.83 -16.51
C GLU A 149 1.79 1.73 -17.12
N PRO A 150 0.93 1.06 -16.34
CA PRO A 150 0.17 -0.09 -16.83
C PRO A 150 -0.72 0.22 -18.04
N LEU A 151 -1.22 1.46 -18.17
CA LEU A 151 -2.03 1.88 -19.32
C LEU A 151 -1.22 2.00 -20.62
N MET A 152 0.11 1.87 -20.57
CA MET A 152 1.00 1.77 -21.74
C MET A 152 1.24 0.33 -22.20
N LEU A 153 0.70 -0.69 -21.51
CA LEU A 153 0.75 -2.07 -21.98
C LEU A 153 -0.02 -2.17 -23.30
N ASP A 154 0.61 -2.75 -24.31
CA ASP A 154 0.00 -2.89 -25.62
C ASP A 154 -1.27 -3.76 -25.49
N GLY A 155 -2.42 -3.18 -25.85
CA GLY A 155 -3.72 -3.83 -25.68
C GLY A 155 -4.27 -3.85 -24.25
N PHE A 156 -3.78 -2.98 -23.34
CA PHE A 156 -4.19 -2.91 -21.94
C PHE A 156 -5.69 -3.09 -21.72
N GLU A 157 -6.55 -2.28 -22.36
CA GLU A 157 -8.00 -2.34 -22.12
C GLU A 157 -8.59 -3.72 -22.44
N LYS A 158 -8.15 -4.33 -23.54
CA LYS A 158 -8.60 -5.69 -23.93
C LYS A 158 -8.13 -6.74 -22.92
N ILE A 159 -6.86 -6.66 -22.49
CA ILE A 159 -6.27 -7.59 -21.51
C ILE A 159 -6.99 -7.43 -20.17
N PHE A 160 -7.05 -6.22 -19.65
CA PHE A 160 -7.69 -5.88 -18.38
C PHE A 160 -9.15 -6.34 -18.32
N ALA A 161 -9.95 -6.03 -19.35
CA ALA A 161 -11.36 -6.44 -19.44
C ALA A 161 -11.52 -7.96 -19.51
N THR A 162 -10.68 -8.64 -20.29
CA THR A 162 -10.77 -10.09 -20.50
C THR A 162 -10.36 -10.85 -19.25
N VAL A 163 -9.21 -10.49 -18.66
CA VAL A 163 -8.71 -11.09 -17.42
C VAL A 163 -9.68 -10.85 -16.27
N SER A 164 -10.17 -9.62 -16.08
CA SER A 164 -11.13 -9.30 -15.01
C SER A 164 -12.43 -10.08 -15.13
N ARG A 165 -12.96 -10.22 -16.35
CA ARG A 165 -14.19 -11.00 -16.59
C ARG A 165 -13.99 -12.50 -16.40
N ARG A 166 -12.82 -13.03 -16.78
CA ARG A 166 -12.50 -14.46 -16.69
C ARG A 166 -12.21 -14.88 -15.26
N LEU A 167 -11.35 -14.14 -14.57
CA LEU A 167 -10.88 -14.48 -13.22
C LEU A 167 -11.82 -14.00 -12.12
N LYS A 168 -12.61 -12.94 -12.39
CA LYS A 168 -13.50 -12.30 -11.40
C LYS A 168 -12.77 -12.02 -10.08
N PRO A 169 -11.65 -11.29 -10.10
CA PRO A 169 -10.91 -10.98 -8.89
C PRO A 169 -11.81 -10.23 -7.90
N LEU A 170 -11.48 -10.28 -6.61
CA LEU A 170 -12.15 -9.45 -5.60
C LEU A 170 -12.17 -7.98 -6.04
N TYR A 171 -11.03 -7.51 -6.54
CA TYR A 171 -10.90 -6.25 -7.25
C TYR A 171 -9.55 -6.19 -7.98
N ASN A 172 -9.45 -5.24 -8.91
CA ASN A 172 -8.19 -4.85 -9.53
C ASN A 172 -7.60 -3.63 -8.82
N ARG A 173 -6.36 -3.70 -8.34
CA ARG A 173 -5.62 -2.53 -7.87
C ARG A 173 -4.76 -1.99 -9.01
N VAL A 174 -4.98 -0.76 -9.45
CA VAL A 174 -4.25 -0.16 -10.57
C VAL A 174 -3.39 0.98 -10.08
N PHE A 175 -2.07 0.83 -10.22
CA PHE A 175 -1.09 1.87 -9.92
C PHE A 175 -0.74 2.61 -11.21
N SER A 176 -1.42 3.73 -11.47
CA SER A 176 -1.21 4.54 -12.68
C SER A 176 -0.80 5.96 -12.32
N ASN A 177 0.02 6.56 -13.16
CA ASN A 177 0.41 7.96 -13.08
C ASN A 177 -0.64 8.93 -13.66
N ALA A 178 -1.73 8.39 -14.22
CA ALA A 178 -2.91 9.10 -14.74
C ALA A 178 -2.63 10.14 -15.86
N ILE A 179 -1.48 10.10 -16.54
CA ILE A 179 -1.29 10.83 -17.81
C ILE A 179 -2.26 10.30 -18.88
N LEU A 180 -2.54 9.00 -18.85
CA LEU A 180 -3.49 8.33 -19.74
C LEU A 180 -4.83 8.15 -19.03
N TYR A 181 -5.90 8.22 -19.80
CA TYR A 181 -7.25 7.89 -19.36
C TYR A 181 -7.70 6.61 -20.08
N SER A 182 -8.29 5.69 -19.33
CA SER A 182 -8.91 4.48 -19.85
C SER A 182 -10.38 4.45 -19.45
N GLN A 183 -11.26 4.30 -20.44
CA GLN A 183 -12.69 4.18 -20.15
C GLN A 183 -12.98 2.85 -19.45
N GLU A 184 -12.30 1.78 -19.85
CA GLU A 184 -12.44 0.46 -19.25
C GLU A 184 -12.10 0.48 -17.74
N LEU A 185 -11.04 1.20 -17.35
CA LEU A 185 -10.71 1.39 -15.94
C LEU A 185 -11.78 2.21 -15.23
N ALA A 186 -12.29 3.29 -15.85
CA ALA A 186 -13.34 4.12 -15.26
C ALA A 186 -14.61 3.31 -14.98
N ASP A 187 -15.00 2.41 -15.87
CA ASP A 187 -16.13 1.50 -15.70
C ASP A 187 -15.91 0.55 -14.52
N HIS A 188 -14.72 -0.03 -14.39
CA HIS A 188 -14.39 -0.90 -13.25
C HIS A 188 -14.34 -0.15 -11.91
N LEU A 189 -13.86 1.10 -11.90
CA LEU A 189 -13.89 1.96 -10.71
C LEU A 189 -15.32 2.25 -10.28
N LYS A 190 -16.20 2.56 -11.23
CA LYS A 190 -17.63 2.84 -10.98
C LYS A 190 -18.35 1.63 -10.40
N ASP A 191 -18.03 0.44 -10.88
CA ASP A 191 -18.63 -0.82 -10.41
C ASP A 191 -18.02 -1.34 -9.09
N GLY A 192 -17.02 -0.66 -8.51
CA GLY A 192 -16.31 -1.16 -7.33
C GLY A 192 -15.41 -2.37 -7.60
N ARG A 193 -15.10 -2.65 -8.87
CA ARG A 193 -14.25 -3.77 -9.32
C ARG A 193 -12.79 -3.37 -9.55
N ALA A 194 -12.47 -2.10 -9.37
CA ALA A 194 -11.10 -1.60 -9.36
C ALA A 194 -10.88 -0.53 -8.29
N ILE A 195 -9.63 -0.32 -7.92
CA ILE A 195 -9.13 0.79 -7.10
C ILE A 195 -7.96 1.42 -7.86
N LEU A 196 -8.05 2.72 -8.14
CA LEU A 196 -6.96 3.50 -8.75
C LEU A 196 -6.11 4.12 -7.64
N THR A 197 -4.79 3.92 -7.70
CA THR A 197 -3.82 4.61 -6.85
C THR A 197 -2.87 5.45 -7.71
N THR A 198 -2.82 6.76 -7.47
CA THR A 198 -2.01 7.70 -8.26
C THR A 198 -1.23 8.66 -7.37
N SER A 199 0.07 8.82 -7.65
CA SER A 199 0.91 9.85 -7.03
C SER A 199 1.02 11.09 -7.92
N ILE A 200 0.72 12.26 -7.37
CA ILE A 200 0.80 13.55 -8.08
C ILE A 200 2.10 14.25 -7.71
N ASP A 201 2.41 14.30 -6.41
CA ASP A 201 3.69 14.75 -5.81
C ASP A 201 4.09 16.20 -6.12
N ALA A 202 3.17 17.05 -6.57
CA ALA A 202 3.41 18.47 -6.83
C ALA A 202 2.10 19.27 -6.95
N GLY A 203 2.10 20.50 -6.43
CA GLY A 203 1.13 21.56 -6.69
C GLY A 203 1.48 22.47 -7.86
N THR A 204 2.75 22.57 -8.26
CA THR A 204 3.18 23.43 -9.38
C THR A 204 3.76 22.65 -10.55
N VAL A 205 3.69 23.23 -11.76
CA VAL A 205 4.26 22.63 -12.98
C VAL A 205 5.79 22.46 -12.86
N GLU A 206 6.46 23.42 -12.24
CA GLU A 206 7.92 23.37 -12.05
C GLU A 206 8.30 22.21 -11.13
N THR A 207 7.66 22.10 -9.96
CA THR A 207 7.88 20.98 -9.04
C THR A 207 7.50 19.65 -9.68
N PHE A 208 6.40 19.59 -10.43
CA PHE A 208 6.01 18.36 -11.13
C PHE A 208 7.07 17.95 -12.16
N ARG A 209 7.65 18.90 -12.90
CA ARG A 209 8.76 18.63 -13.81
C ARG A 209 10.00 18.14 -13.06
N GLN A 210 10.34 18.73 -11.93
CA GLN A 210 11.48 18.35 -11.10
C GLN A 210 11.32 16.94 -10.51
N VAL A 211 10.14 16.63 -9.95
CA VAL A 211 9.88 15.38 -9.22
C VAL A 211 9.47 14.23 -10.14
N ARG A 212 8.65 14.50 -11.16
CA ARG A 212 8.04 13.48 -12.05
C ARG A 212 8.74 13.39 -13.41
N GLY A 213 9.61 14.35 -13.73
CA GLY A 213 10.44 14.35 -14.94
C GLY A 213 9.72 14.76 -16.23
N VAL A 214 8.48 15.25 -16.16
CA VAL A 214 7.66 15.63 -17.33
C VAL A 214 6.79 16.84 -17.05
N ASN A 215 6.31 17.53 -18.08
CA ASN A 215 5.38 18.66 -17.96
C ASN A 215 3.94 18.21 -18.26
N GLN A 216 3.30 17.50 -17.32
CA GLN A 216 1.96 16.91 -17.51
C GLN A 216 1.03 17.07 -16.30
N LEU A 217 1.33 17.97 -15.35
CA LEU A 217 0.55 18.13 -14.11
C LEU A 217 -0.95 18.30 -14.38
N TYR A 218 -1.34 19.26 -15.21
CA TYR A 218 -2.74 19.52 -15.51
C TYR A 218 -3.43 18.41 -16.30
N LYS A 219 -2.66 17.62 -17.06
CA LYS A 219 -3.21 16.43 -17.73
C LYS A 219 -3.55 15.34 -16.72
N VAL A 220 -2.67 15.11 -15.74
CA VAL A 220 -2.92 14.20 -14.61
C VAL A 220 -4.14 14.65 -13.82
N LEU A 221 -4.18 15.91 -13.38
CA LEU A 221 -5.30 16.45 -12.60
C LEU A 221 -6.62 16.40 -13.39
N GLY A 222 -6.59 16.74 -14.68
CA GLY A 222 -7.75 16.66 -15.56
C GLY A 222 -8.28 15.23 -15.75
N ASN A 223 -7.40 14.23 -15.90
CA ASN A 223 -7.83 12.84 -16.00
C ASN A 223 -8.34 12.28 -14.66
N LEU A 224 -7.72 12.64 -13.55
CA LEU A 224 -8.22 12.27 -12.22
C LEU A 224 -9.62 12.85 -11.97
N ARG A 225 -9.83 14.12 -12.34
CA ARG A 225 -11.17 14.74 -12.29
C ARG A 225 -12.17 13.96 -13.14
N ARG A 226 -11.81 13.54 -14.35
CA ARG A 226 -12.67 12.72 -15.20
C ARG A 226 -13.02 11.37 -14.57
N TYR A 227 -12.07 10.71 -13.91
CA TYR A 227 -12.37 9.48 -13.16
C TYR A 227 -13.33 9.74 -12.00
N VAL A 228 -13.10 10.80 -11.22
CA VAL A 228 -13.97 11.19 -10.10
C VAL A 228 -15.38 11.53 -10.57
N GLU A 229 -15.52 12.31 -11.64
CA GLU A 229 -16.83 12.69 -12.20
C GLU A 229 -17.60 11.47 -12.73
N PHE A 230 -16.90 10.45 -13.24
CA PHE A 230 -17.51 9.25 -13.81
C PHE A 230 -17.83 8.15 -12.78
N ALA A 231 -16.89 7.89 -11.85
CA ALA A 231 -16.91 6.74 -10.94
C ALA A 231 -17.12 7.12 -9.47
N GLY A 232 -17.08 8.41 -9.13
CA GLY A 232 -17.00 8.87 -7.74
C GLY A 232 -15.59 8.73 -7.15
N THR A 233 -15.45 9.04 -5.86
CA THR A 233 -14.15 9.09 -5.18
C THR A 233 -13.80 7.83 -4.39
N ALA A 234 -14.77 6.96 -4.11
CA ALA A 234 -14.64 5.84 -3.18
C ALA A 234 -13.54 4.83 -3.55
N ASN A 235 -13.21 4.74 -4.85
CA ASN A 235 -12.24 3.81 -5.40
C ASN A 235 -10.99 4.50 -5.96
N ILE A 236 -10.73 5.74 -5.56
CA ILE A 236 -9.58 6.53 -6.00
C ILE A 236 -8.78 6.96 -4.78
N ALA A 237 -7.52 6.51 -4.73
CA ALA A 237 -6.54 6.88 -3.72
C ALA A 237 -5.43 7.74 -4.35
N LEU A 238 -5.28 8.96 -3.85
CA LEU A 238 -4.25 9.89 -4.27
C LEU A 238 -3.07 9.84 -3.31
N LYS A 239 -1.87 10.04 -3.87
CA LYS A 239 -0.62 10.01 -3.12
C LYS A 239 0.16 11.30 -3.26
N TYR A 240 0.87 11.61 -2.18
CA TYR A 240 1.93 12.61 -2.16
C TYR A 240 3.17 11.98 -1.53
N ILE A 241 4.22 11.80 -2.35
CA ILE A 241 5.51 11.30 -1.91
C ILE A 241 6.44 12.50 -1.72
N PHE A 242 6.81 12.77 -0.47
CA PHE A 242 7.79 13.79 -0.13
C PHE A 242 9.19 13.40 -0.62
N THR A 243 9.86 14.37 -1.24
CA THR A 243 11.23 14.33 -1.75
C THR A 243 11.88 15.68 -1.47
N ASP A 244 13.19 15.80 -1.64
CA ASP A 244 13.88 17.10 -1.51
C ASP A 244 13.33 18.18 -2.47
N GLY A 245 12.69 17.76 -3.58
CA GLY A 245 12.16 18.67 -4.59
C GLY A 245 10.76 19.24 -4.31
N ASN A 246 10.01 18.73 -3.33
CA ASN A 246 8.60 19.11 -3.12
C ASN A 246 8.19 19.23 -1.64
N SER A 247 9.16 19.51 -0.76
CA SER A 247 8.93 19.48 0.70
C SER A 247 8.66 20.84 1.34
N THR A 248 8.44 21.90 0.56
CA THR A 248 8.16 23.23 1.12
C THR A 248 6.67 23.40 1.45
N VAL A 249 6.37 24.20 2.46
CA VAL A 249 4.96 24.52 2.81
C VAL A 249 4.24 25.17 1.64
N ALA A 250 4.89 26.08 0.91
CA ALA A 250 4.30 26.75 -0.25
C ALA A 250 3.89 25.74 -1.36
N GLU A 251 4.71 24.74 -1.62
CA GLU A 251 4.39 23.68 -2.59
C GLU A 251 3.21 22.83 -2.12
N VAL A 252 3.14 22.51 -0.82
CA VAL A 252 2.01 21.78 -0.21
C VAL A 252 0.71 22.58 -0.31
N GLU A 253 0.75 23.89 -0.07
CA GLU A 253 -0.42 24.77 -0.21
C GLU A 253 -0.89 24.84 -1.67
N GLU A 254 0.04 24.94 -2.63
CA GLU A 254 -0.31 24.84 -4.05
C GLU A 254 -0.93 23.48 -4.38
N PHE A 255 -0.41 22.38 -3.82
CA PHE A 255 -0.97 21.05 -4.01
C PHE A 255 -2.42 20.97 -3.50
N LEU A 256 -2.67 21.44 -2.27
CA LEU A 256 -4.01 21.51 -1.68
C LEU A 256 -4.96 22.35 -2.55
N ALA A 257 -4.50 23.49 -3.06
CA ALA A 257 -5.27 24.32 -3.97
C ALA A 257 -5.62 23.58 -5.27
N ARG A 258 -4.68 22.82 -5.86
CA ARG A 258 -4.96 22.00 -7.06
C ARG A 258 -5.96 20.89 -6.78
N ILE A 259 -5.85 20.21 -5.64
CA ILE A 259 -6.79 19.17 -5.22
C ILE A 259 -8.21 19.75 -5.14
N GLN A 260 -8.37 20.92 -4.52
CA GLN A 260 -9.67 21.60 -4.43
C GLN A 260 -10.18 22.05 -5.80
N GLU A 261 -9.35 22.72 -6.60
CA GLU A 261 -9.70 23.24 -7.93
C GLU A 261 -10.23 22.14 -8.87
N HIS A 262 -9.69 20.93 -8.76
CA HIS A 262 -10.02 19.80 -9.63
C HIS A 262 -11.08 18.86 -9.03
N GLY A 263 -11.69 19.22 -7.90
CA GLY A 263 -12.75 18.41 -7.27
C GLY A 263 -12.25 17.09 -6.71
N LEU A 264 -10.98 17.02 -6.31
CA LEU A 264 -10.33 15.80 -5.83
C LEU A 264 -10.35 15.68 -4.30
N SER A 265 -10.86 16.69 -3.58
CA SER A 265 -10.76 16.78 -2.12
C SER A 265 -11.37 15.59 -1.38
N HIS A 266 -12.41 14.95 -1.92
CA HIS A 266 -13.10 13.80 -1.31
C HIS A 266 -12.50 12.43 -1.67
N CYS A 267 -11.35 12.37 -2.36
CA CYS A 267 -10.62 11.13 -2.58
C CYS A 267 -9.98 10.63 -1.28
N ALA A 268 -9.55 9.37 -1.24
CA ALA A 268 -8.66 8.91 -0.18
C ALA A 268 -7.24 9.41 -0.43
N PHE A 269 -6.47 9.71 0.62
CA PHE A 269 -5.07 10.14 0.50
C PHE A 269 -4.12 9.25 1.30
N GLN A 270 -2.97 8.96 0.69
CA GLN A 270 -1.81 8.37 1.35
C GLN A 270 -0.61 9.30 1.17
N ILE A 271 -0.06 9.76 2.29
CA ILE A 271 1.13 10.59 2.32
C ILE A 271 2.32 9.68 2.63
N SER A 272 3.37 9.82 1.83
CA SER A 272 4.56 8.97 1.80
C SER A 272 5.82 9.84 1.76
N ALA A 273 6.99 9.25 1.93
CA ALA A 273 8.26 9.90 1.64
C ALA A 273 9.19 8.97 0.86
N ASP A 274 10.17 9.55 0.19
CA ASP A 274 11.21 8.80 -0.49
C ASP A 274 11.89 7.83 0.49
N TYR A 275 12.02 6.57 0.06
CA TYR A 275 12.64 5.52 0.83
C TYR A 275 14.17 5.68 0.90
N LYS A 276 14.77 6.49 0.01
CA LYS A 276 16.22 6.74 -0.05
C LYS A 276 16.76 7.54 1.14
N SER A 277 15.93 8.33 1.81
CA SER A 277 16.32 9.00 3.06
C SER A 277 15.82 8.20 4.25
N ALA A 278 16.64 7.99 5.27
CA ALA A 278 16.23 7.35 6.53
C ALA A 278 15.57 8.36 7.48
N GLU A 279 15.92 9.64 7.36
CA GLU A 279 15.50 10.72 8.26
C GLU A 279 14.68 11.77 7.50
N ILE A 280 13.86 12.50 8.24
CA ILE A 280 13.10 13.65 7.73
C ILE A 280 13.40 14.86 8.61
N GLY A 281 13.64 16.01 7.98
CA GLY A 281 13.92 17.27 8.68
C GLY A 281 12.66 17.92 9.26
N ALA A 282 12.83 18.86 10.19
CA ALA A 282 11.73 19.58 10.83
C ALA A 282 10.80 20.30 9.83
N GLU A 283 11.36 20.90 8.77
CA GLU A 283 10.57 21.52 7.70
C GLU A 283 9.71 20.52 6.93
N GLN A 284 10.24 19.33 6.66
CA GLN A 284 9.48 18.28 5.97
C GLN A 284 8.38 17.71 6.87
N VAL A 285 8.63 17.57 8.17
CA VAL A 285 7.60 17.23 9.16
C VAL A 285 6.49 18.27 9.14
N LYS A 286 6.84 19.56 9.20
CA LYS A 286 5.86 20.66 9.15
C LYS A 286 5.02 20.60 7.88
N SER A 287 5.64 20.41 6.73
CA SER A 287 4.94 20.27 5.44
C SER A 287 4.05 19.03 5.39
N ALA A 288 4.49 17.88 5.92
CA ALA A 288 3.71 16.65 5.95
C ALA A 288 2.47 16.77 6.85
N VAL A 289 2.62 17.36 8.04
CA VAL A 289 1.50 17.64 8.94
C VAL A 289 0.55 18.66 8.32
N ARG A 290 1.08 19.72 7.71
CA ARG A 290 0.27 20.74 7.03
C ARG A 290 -0.55 20.17 5.88
N LEU A 291 0.06 19.30 5.07
CA LEU A 291 -0.63 18.57 4.01
C LEU A 291 -1.77 17.72 4.58
N TYR A 292 -1.49 16.97 5.64
CA TYR A 292 -2.46 16.12 6.32
C TYR A 292 -3.67 16.94 6.82
N GLU A 293 -3.42 18.03 7.55
CA GLU A 293 -4.47 18.93 8.05
C GLU A 293 -5.30 19.55 6.93
N GLY A 294 -4.64 20.06 5.88
CA GLY A 294 -5.31 20.67 4.74
C GLY A 294 -6.23 19.69 4.01
N LEU A 295 -5.82 18.42 3.86
CA LEU A 295 -6.64 17.38 3.25
C LEU A 295 -7.86 17.02 4.12
N LEU A 296 -7.69 16.94 5.44
CA LEU A 296 -8.82 16.74 6.38
C LEU A 296 -9.81 17.90 6.33
N GLN A 297 -9.32 19.14 6.37
CA GLN A 297 -10.16 20.34 6.26
C GLN A 297 -10.87 20.44 4.91
N GLY A 298 -10.24 19.92 3.85
CA GLY A 298 -10.83 19.79 2.51
C GLY A 298 -11.95 18.74 2.40
N GLY A 299 -12.21 17.96 3.44
CA GLY A 299 -13.28 16.96 3.45
C GLY A 299 -12.91 15.62 2.83
N THR A 300 -11.61 15.26 2.86
CA THR A 300 -11.16 13.94 2.40
C THR A 300 -11.94 12.78 3.04
N ALA A 301 -12.18 11.72 2.26
CA ALA A 301 -12.75 10.49 2.77
C ALA A 301 -11.83 9.84 3.81
N SER A 302 -10.52 10.04 3.67
CA SER A 302 -9.49 9.53 4.57
C SER A 302 -8.11 10.06 4.20
N CYS A 303 -7.23 10.19 5.19
CA CYS A 303 -5.83 10.53 4.98
C CYS A 303 -4.98 9.77 5.99
N HIS A 304 -3.87 9.17 5.54
CA HIS A 304 -2.92 8.48 6.41
C HIS A 304 -1.48 8.60 5.92
N PHE A 305 -0.54 8.47 6.84
CA PHE A 305 0.87 8.25 6.51
C PHE A 305 1.14 6.76 6.30
N ASP A 306 1.98 6.45 5.32
CA ASP A 306 2.41 5.08 5.08
C ASP A 306 3.41 4.54 6.13
N ASP A 307 3.78 3.27 5.97
CA ASP A 307 4.65 2.51 6.88
C ASP A 307 6.06 3.08 6.95
N HIS A 308 6.48 3.87 5.96
CA HIS A 308 7.82 4.43 5.89
C HIS A 308 7.88 5.84 6.47
N LEU A 309 6.89 6.68 6.18
CA LEU A 309 6.89 8.06 6.63
C LEU A 309 6.43 8.19 8.08
N ARG A 310 5.42 7.44 8.52
CA ARG A 310 4.87 7.58 9.87
C ARG A 310 5.91 7.39 10.99
N PRO A 311 6.74 6.31 11.01
CA PRO A 311 7.76 6.15 12.05
C PRO A 311 8.72 7.33 12.11
N ARG A 312 9.11 7.86 10.94
CA ARG A 312 10.04 8.98 10.81
C ARG A 312 9.43 10.29 11.33
N ILE A 313 8.15 10.54 11.06
CA ILE A 313 7.40 11.67 11.62
C ILE A 313 7.31 11.57 13.13
N ASN A 314 6.92 10.42 13.68
CA ASN A 314 6.82 10.23 15.12
C ASN A 314 8.18 10.45 15.81
N HIS A 315 9.25 9.87 15.24
CA HIS A 315 10.60 10.06 15.76
C HIS A 315 11.04 11.53 15.71
N ALA A 316 10.85 12.21 14.57
CA ALA A 316 11.23 13.61 14.42
C ALA A 316 10.44 14.53 15.36
N ILE A 317 9.13 14.30 15.52
CA ILE A 317 8.29 15.07 16.45
C ILE A 317 8.72 14.85 17.90
N ARG A 318 9.06 13.62 18.29
CA ARG A 318 9.62 13.33 19.63
C ARG A 318 10.88 14.16 19.90
N LEU A 319 11.80 14.22 18.93
CA LEU A 319 13.02 15.01 19.05
C LEU A 319 12.73 16.51 19.13
N ILE A 320 11.86 17.03 18.25
CA ILE A 320 11.48 18.44 18.24
C ILE A 320 10.79 18.83 19.56
N ARG A 321 9.88 18.00 20.08
CA ARG A 321 9.19 18.27 21.34
C ARG A 321 10.16 18.30 22.53
N ALA A 322 11.24 17.53 22.49
CA ALA A 322 12.26 17.54 23.54
C ALA A 322 13.19 18.77 23.45
N SER A 323 13.45 19.29 22.25
CA SER A 323 14.42 20.37 22.01
C SER A 323 13.81 21.76 21.85
N ASP A 324 12.71 21.87 21.08
CA ASP A 324 11.98 23.10 20.78
C ASP A 324 10.47 22.84 20.61
N PRO A 325 9.71 22.71 21.72
CA PRO A 325 8.26 22.51 21.67
C PRO A 325 7.51 23.60 20.91
N ALA A 326 8.05 24.83 20.83
CA ALA A 326 7.38 25.95 20.17
C ALA A 326 7.31 25.75 18.64
N ALA A 327 8.24 25.00 18.06
CA ALA A 327 8.23 24.66 16.63
C ALA A 327 7.01 23.82 16.20
N LEU A 328 6.33 23.18 17.17
CA LEU A 328 5.13 22.36 16.94
C LEU A 328 3.83 23.10 17.27
N ALA A 329 3.89 24.32 17.81
CA ALA A 329 2.72 25.03 18.34
C ALA A 329 1.66 25.33 17.26
N ASP A 330 2.08 25.51 16.01
CA ASP A 330 1.19 25.82 14.88
C ASP A 330 0.49 24.57 14.30
N LEU A 331 0.78 23.37 14.82
CA LEU A 331 0.27 22.10 14.29
C LEU A 331 -0.95 21.64 15.12
N SER A 332 -2.12 22.18 14.76
CA SER A 332 -3.39 22.03 15.51
C SER A 332 -3.81 20.59 15.77
N ILE A 333 -3.51 19.68 14.86
CA ILE A 333 -3.88 18.27 14.96
C ILE A 333 -3.09 17.50 16.02
N LEU A 334 -1.87 17.95 16.36
CA LEU A 334 -1.12 17.38 17.47
C LEU A 334 -1.91 17.56 18.78
N ALA A 335 -2.57 18.71 18.94
CA ALA A 335 -3.39 19.01 20.11
C ALA A 335 -4.73 18.25 20.12
N ASN A 336 -5.29 17.92 18.95
CA ASN A 336 -6.56 17.18 18.88
C ASN A 336 -6.43 15.73 19.36
N ASN A 337 -5.29 15.08 19.12
CA ASN A 337 -5.07 13.70 19.59
C ASN A 337 -4.86 13.61 21.10
N ASP A 338 -4.51 14.72 21.75
CA ASP A 338 -4.41 14.79 23.21
C ASP A 338 -5.73 14.48 23.91
N ARG A 339 -6.89 14.70 23.27
CA ARG A 339 -8.20 14.40 23.86
C ARG A 339 -8.40 12.91 24.16
N PHE A 340 -7.70 12.03 23.46
CA PHE A 340 -7.79 10.59 23.61
C PHE A 340 -6.74 10.02 24.57
N ARG A 341 -5.76 10.83 25.00
CA ARG A 341 -4.68 10.38 25.89
C ARG A 341 -5.23 9.87 27.22
N GLY A 342 -4.64 8.80 27.72
CA GLY A 342 -5.02 8.18 28.99
C GLY A 342 -6.27 7.30 28.92
N GLN A 343 -6.98 7.26 27.79
CA GLN A 343 -8.17 6.44 27.63
C GLN A 343 -7.80 5.03 27.14
N PRO A 344 -8.52 3.97 27.58
CA PRO A 344 -8.39 2.67 26.95
C PRO A 344 -8.80 2.72 25.48
N VAL A 345 -8.00 2.11 24.60
CA VAL A 345 -8.23 2.12 23.14
C VAL A 345 -8.39 0.73 22.54
N VAL A 346 -9.19 0.63 21.48
CA VAL A 346 -9.29 -0.56 20.64
C VAL A 346 -8.39 -0.36 19.42
N VAL A 347 -7.60 -1.37 19.08
CA VAL A 347 -6.73 -1.33 17.88
C VAL A 347 -7.22 -2.35 16.87
N TRP A 348 -7.63 -1.90 15.68
CA TRP A 348 -8.03 -2.80 14.59
C TRP A 348 -6.83 -3.14 13.72
N GLY A 349 -6.38 -4.38 13.81
CA GLY A 349 -5.21 -4.96 13.14
C GLY A 349 -4.18 -5.39 14.18
N SER A 350 -3.75 -6.65 14.10
CA SER A 350 -2.69 -7.20 14.97
C SER A 350 -1.51 -7.70 14.14
N GLY A 351 -1.02 -6.85 13.23
CA GLY A 351 0.11 -7.13 12.35
C GLY A 351 1.32 -6.24 12.65
N GLU A 352 2.37 -6.36 11.82
CA GLU A 352 3.61 -5.59 11.94
C GLU A 352 3.38 -4.07 12.00
N TYR A 353 2.46 -3.54 11.19
CA TYR A 353 2.12 -2.12 11.22
C TYR A 353 1.56 -1.68 12.58
N ALA A 354 0.76 -2.53 13.21
CA ALA A 354 0.21 -2.27 14.54
C ALA A 354 1.28 -2.39 15.62
N ASP A 355 2.20 -3.37 15.54
CA ASP A 355 3.35 -3.48 16.45
C ASP A 355 4.22 -2.22 16.40
N GLY A 356 4.61 -1.79 15.19
CA GLY A 356 5.38 -0.55 15.00
C GLY A 356 4.62 0.67 15.53
N LEU A 357 3.33 0.77 15.22
CA LEU A 357 2.47 1.87 15.70
C LEU A 357 2.46 1.97 17.23
N ILE A 358 2.41 0.85 17.94
CA ILE A 358 2.38 0.81 19.40
C ILE A 358 3.74 1.16 19.99
N ARG A 359 4.83 0.64 19.41
CA ARG A 359 6.19 0.86 19.93
C ARG A 359 6.71 2.26 19.70
N GLU A 360 6.29 2.91 18.62
CA GLU A 360 6.86 4.17 18.14
C GLU A 360 6.03 5.39 18.53
N SER A 361 4.86 5.20 19.15
CA SER A 361 3.91 6.26 19.46
C SER A 361 3.80 6.49 20.97
N LEU A 362 4.05 7.73 21.42
CA LEU A 362 3.85 8.22 22.79
C LEU A 362 2.39 8.03 23.25
N PHE A 363 1.45 8.02 22.31
CA PHE A 363 0.04 7.82 22.56
C PHE A 363 -0.21 6.51 23.30
N PHE A 364 0.47 5.44 22.90
CA PHE A 364 0.37 4.13 23.56
C PHE A 364 1.22 3.99 24.81
N GLU A 365 2.14 4.93 25.07
CA GLU A 365 2.81 5.04 26.38
C GLU A 365 1.82 5.54 27.45
N GLU A 366 0.87 6.39 27.05
CA GLU A 366 -0.12 6.99 27.95
C GLU A 366 -1.50 6.32 27.89
N SER A 367 -1.85 5.64 26.78
CA SER A 367 -3.19 5.11 26.54
C SER A 367 -3.17 3.58 26.48
N PRO A 368 -3.77 2.87 27.46
CA PRO A 368 -3.71 1.41 27.51
C PRO A 368 -4.55 0.76 26.40
N ILE A 369 -4.09 -0.38 25.89
CA ILE A 369 -4.84 -1.15 24.89
C ILE A 369 -5.89 -2.00 25.58
N ALA A 370 -7.17 -1.77 25.27
CA ALA A 370 -8.29 -2.53 25.80
C ALA A 370 -8.35 -3.93 25.17
N PHE A 371 -8.27 -4.01 23.84
CA PHE A 371 -8.16 -5.23 23.05
C PHE A 371 -7.86 -4.90 21.59
N PHE A 372 -7.42 -5.93 20.85
CA PHE A 372 -7.26 -5.88 19.40
C PHE A 372 -8.48 -6.46 18.69
N VAL A 373 -8.69 -6.02 17.46
CA VAL A 373 -9.68 -6.58 16.53
C VAL A 373 -8.95 -6.98 15.26
N ASP A 374 -9.17 -8.18 14.72
CA ASP A 374 -8.62 -8.57 13.43
C ASP A 374 -9.68 -9.32 12.61
N SER A 375 -9.73 -9.03 11.31
CA SER A 375 -10.68 -9.66 10.38
C SER A 375 -10.28 -11.10 10.05
N ASP A 376 -9.02 -11.48 10.28
CA ASP A 376 -8.52 -12.85 10.13
C ASP A 376 -8.98 -13.75 11.29
N PRO A 377 -9.87 -14.73 11.05
CA PRO A 377 -10.36 -15.63 12.10
C PRO A 377 -9.25 -16.44 12.78
N ALA A 378 -8.13 -16.69 12.10
CA ALA A 378 -7.02 -17.46 12.66
C ALA A 378 -6.29 -16.72 13.78
N LYS A 379 -6.39 -15.38 13.83
CA LYS A 379 -5.78 -14.56 14.88
C LYS A 379 -6.72 -14.34 16.07
N GLN A 380 -8.02 -14.46 15.85
CA GLN A 380 -9.04 -14.21 16.89
C GLN A 380 -8.94 -15.24 18.02
N GLY A 381 -9.16 -14.79 19.26
CA GLY A 381 -8.97 -15.60 20.46
C GLY A 381 -7.50 -15.71 20.92
N GLY A 382 -6.55 -15.25 20.11
CA GLY A 382 -5.14 -15.09 20.48
C GLY A 382 -4.88 -13.84 21.33
N THR A 383 -3.60 -13.55 21.53
CA THR A 383 -3.14 -12.34 22.21
C THR A 383 -2.08 -11.62 21.39
N PHE A 384 -2.03 -10.29 21.53
CA PHE A 384 -1.03 -9.42 20.92
C PHE A 384 -0.75 -8.26 21.89
N HIS A 385 0.52 -7.91 22.12
CA HIS A 385 0.92 -6.99 23.20
C HIS A 385 0.21 -7.24 24.56
N ASN A 386 0.05 -8.51 24.94
CA ASN A 386 -0.64 -8.94 26.17
C ASN A 386 -2.14 -8.56 26.26
N ALA A 387 -2.76 -8.10 25.17
CA ALA A 387 -4.19 -7.87 25.08
C ALA A 387 -4.84 -8.90 24.14
N PRO A 388 -6.12 -9.26 24.35
CA PRO A 388 -6.80 -10.26 23.53
C PRO A 388 -7.10 -9.73 22.13
N ILE A 389 -7.04 -10.60 21.12
CA ILE A 389 -7.51 -10.33 19.76
C ILE A 389 -8.95 -10.86 19.63
N LYS A 390 -9.87 -10.00 19.22
CA LYS A 390 -11.31 -10.28 19.11
C LYS A 390 -11.78 -10.17 17.66
N ALA A 391 -12.98 -10.68 17.41
CA ALA A 391 -13.68 -10.50 16.14
C ALA A 391 -14.15 -9.03 15.95
N PRO A 392 -14.39 -8.59 14.70
CA PRO A 392 -14.81 -7.22 14.36
C PRO A 392 -15.96 -6.64 15.19
N ASP A 393 -17.00 -7.42 15.46
CA ASP A 393 -18.19 -7.03 16.20
C ASP A 393 -17.90 -6.57 17.64
N ALA A 394 -16.79 -7.01 18.23
CA ALA A 394 -16.37 -6.60 19.57
C ALA A 394 -16.18 -5.07 19.71
N VAL A 395 -15.91 -4.35 18.62
CA VAL A 395 -15.79 -2.88 18.62
C VAL A 395 -17.08 -2.20 19.11
N LEU A 396 -18.23 -2.81 18.84
CA LEU A 396 -19.55 -2.27 19.19
C LEU A 396 -19.90 -2.46 20.67
N ALA A 397 -19.21 -3.37 21.37
CA ALA A 397 -19.47 -3.68 22.77
C ALA A 397 -18.89 -2.63 23.74
N VAL A 398 -18.06 -1.70 23.24
CA VAL A 398 -17.40 -0.65 24.02
C VAL A 398 -17.50 0.69 23.28
N ASP A 399 -17.33 1.79 24.01
CA ASP A 399 -17.31 3.14 23.44
C ASP A 399 -15.88 3.73 23.34
N HIS A 400 -14.87 2.87 23.41
CA HIS A 400 -13.47 3.27 23.34
C HIS A 400 -13.09 3.85 21.97
N PRO A 401 -12.09 4.75 21.92
CA PRO A 401 -11.49 5.17 20.66
C PRO A 401 -10.92 3.97 19.89
N VAL A 402 -10.98 4.03 18.57
CA VAL A 402 -10.55 2.98 17.64
C VAL A 402 -9.39 3.49 16.81
N VAL A 403 -8.24 2.83 16.94
CA VAL A 403 -7.06 3.08 16.11
C VAL A 403 -7.01 2.04 15.00
N ILE A 404 -6.80 2.45 13.75
CA ILE A 404 -6.61 1.53 12.62
C ILE A 404 -5.12 1.17 12.52
N GLY A 405 -4.79 -0.07 12.88
CA GLY A 405 -3.48 -0.69 12.85
C GLY A 405 -3.11 -1.32 11.51
N SER A 406 -3.48 -0.70 10.39
CA SER A 406 -3.02 -1.09 9.04
C SER A 406 -2.96 0.12 8.10
N SER A 407 -1.88 0.29 7.33
CA SER A 407 -1.85 1.23 6.19
C SER A 407 -2.48 0.62 4.95
N TYR A 408 -2.15 -0.63 4.65
CA TYR A 408 -2.54 -1.32 3.44
C TYR A 408 -4.06 -1.49 3.35
N ALA A 409 -4.68 -1.92 4.45
CA ALA A 409 -6.12 -2.15 4.57
C ALA A 409 -6.84 -0.98 5.26
N TYR A 410 -6.20 0.19 5.40
CA TYR A 410 -6.77 1.33 6.14
C TYR A 410 -8.18 1.67 5.65
N GLN A 411 -8.37 1.74 4.32
CA GLN A 411 -9.66 2.05 3.71
C GLN A 411 -10.70 0.97 3.93
N ASP A 412 -10.30 -0.30 3.81
CA ASP A 412 -11.20 -1.43 3.99
C ASP A 412 -11.70 -1.50 5.44
N ILE A 413 -10.80 -1.32 6.40
CA ILE A 413 -11.12 -1.26 7.82
C ILE A 413 -12.01 -0.06 8.14
N ARG A 414 -11.69 1.13 7.61
CA ARG A 414 -12.51 2.33 7.82
C ARG A 414 -13.92 2.14 7.25
N ARG A 415 -14.05 1.59 6.05
CA ARG A 415 -15.36 1.23 5.45
C ARG A 415 -16.11 0.22 6.29
N ALA A 416 -15.44 -0.82 6.80
CA ALA A 416 -16.05 -1.81 7.68
C ALA A 416 -16.57 -1.17 8.98
N LEU A 417 -15.79 -0.30 9.63
CA LEU A 417 -16.21 0.46 10.82
C LEU A 417 -17.47 1.28 10.56
N HIS A 418 -17.52 2.01 9.45
CA HIS A 418 -18.71 2.77 9.06
C HIS A 418 -19.91 1.87 8.78
N ALA A 419 -19.73 0.76 8.06
CA ALA A 419 -20.80 -0.19 7.77
C ALA A 419 -21.37 -0.84 9.04
N MET A 420 -20.54 -0.98 10.08
CA MET A 420 -20.94 -1.47 11.40
C MET A 420 -21.61 -0.39 12.27
N GLY A 421 -21.64 0.88 11.85
CA GLY A 421 -22.24 1.98 12.60
C GLY A 421 -21.33 2.61 13.66
N VAL A 422 -20.01 2.41 13.58
CA VAL A 422 -19.06 3.10 14.48
C VAL A 422 -19.01 4.58 14.12
N ALA A 423 -19.22 5.45 15.11
CA ALA A 423 -19.20 6.90 14.92
C ALA A 423 -17.79 7.41 14.58
N ASP A 424 -17.65 8.31 13.61
CA ASP A 424 -16.38 8.90 13.18
C ASP A 424 -15.56 9.50 14.33
N GLN A 425 -16.24 10.10 15.30
CA GLN A 425 -15.59 10.69 16.48
C GLN A 425 -14.82 9.69 17.36
N ARG A 426 -15.11 8.39 17.22
CA ARG A 426 -14.36 7.32 17.90
C ARG A 426 -13.12 6.90 17.12
N ILE A 427 -13.06 7.15 15.81
CA ILE A 427 -11.93 6.72 14.99
C ILE A 427 -10.80 7.73 15.21
N VAL A 428 -9.69 7.26 15.77
CA VAL A 428 -8.51 8.07 16.01
C VAL A 428 -7.75 8.22 14.70
N ASP A 429 -7.39 9.46 14.37
CA ASP A 429 -6.58 9.75 13.19
C ASP A 429 -5.22 9.04 13.26
N SER A 430 -4.67 8.68 12.10
CA SER A 430 -3.42 7.91 12.02
C SER A 430 -2.19 8.63 12.59
N MET A 431 -2.33 9.90 12.93
CA MET A 431 -1.30 10.75 13.53
C MET A 431 -1.25 10.60 15.06
N ILE A 432 -1.20 9.37 15.56
CA ILE A 432 -0.93 9.14 16.98
C ILE A 432 0.59 9.18 17.21
N PHE A 433 1.04 10.22 17.92
CA PHE A 433 2.45 10.50 18.20
C PHE A 433 2.96 9.76 19.39
#